data_AF-A0A2T6WZ02-F1
#
_entry.id   AF-A0A2T6WZ02-F1
#
_cell.length_a   1.000
_cell.length_b   1.000
_cell.length_c   1.000
_cell.angle_alpha   90.00
_cell.angle_beta   90.00
_cell.angle_gamma   90.00
#
_symmetry.space_group_name_H-M   'P 1'
#
loop_
_entity.id
_entity.type
_entity.pdbx_description
1 polymer ?
#
loop_
_entity_poly.entity_id
_entity_poly.type
_entity_poly.pdbx_seq_one_letter_code
_entity_poly.pdbx_strand_id
1 'polypeptide(L)' 'MTNYGTTTLPRTSVVPGMLVKYQGRTYRASANVGKGLYLFTLFERLRTTNDEIEVYLNQHGKPATH' A
#
# COMPACT_ATOMS: atom_id res chain seq x y z
N MET A 1 17.52 -11.10 -11.60
CA MET A 1 16.34 -10.37 -12.09
C MET A 1 15.76 -9.60 -10.93
N THR A 2 15.73 -8.27 -11.06
CA THR A 2 15.29 -7.38 -9.99
C THR A 2 13.83 -7.03 -10.23
N ASN A 3 12.93 -7.51 -9.37
CA ASN A 3 11.47 -7.38 -9.57
C ASN A 3 10.91 -6.13 -8.86
N TYR A 4 11.57 -4.98 -9.05
CA TYR A 4 11.02 -3.71 -8.59
C TYR A 4 9.82 -3.30 -9.44
N GLY A 5 8.93 -2.49 -8.87
CA GLY A 5 7.76 -1.96 -9.57
C GLY A 5 6.57 -1.82 -8.62
N THR A 6 5.38 -1.92 -9.18
CA THR A 6 4.12 -1.98 -8.43
C THR A 6 3.30 -3.18 -8.86
N THR A 7 2.41 -3.63 -7.98
CA THR A 7 1.38 -4.62 -8.30
C THR A 7 0.07 -4.23 -7.65
N THR A 8 -1.04 -4.71 -8.19
CA THR A 8 -2.36 -4.46 -7.64
C THR A 8 -2.76 -5.65 -6.78
N LEU A 9 -3.11 -5.39 -5.52
CA LEU A 9 -3.61 -6.40 -4.59
C LEU A 9 -5.03 -6.06 -4.15
N PRO A 10 -5.85 -7.08 -3.83
CA PRO A 10 -7.10 -6.82 -3.14
C PRO A 10 -6.81 -6.16 -1.79
N ARG A 11 -7.65 -5.21 -1.37
CA ARG A 11 -7.49 -4.45 -0.13
C ARG A 11 -7.28 -5.37 1.06
N THR A 12 -7.97 -6.49 1.12
CA THR A 12 -7.87 -7.51 2.19
C THR A 12 -6.47 -8.09 2.37
N SER A 13 -5.63 -8.05 1.33
CA SER A 13 -4.24 -8.55 1.37
C SER A 13 -3.22 -7.48 1.76
N VAL A 14 -3.64 -6.22 1.89
CA VAL A 14 -2.76 -5.13 2.31
C VAL A 14 -2.67 -5.10 3.84
N VAL A 15 -1.45 -5.19 4.36
CA VAL A 15 -1.20 -5.16 5.82
C VAL A 15 -0.47 -3.88 6.22
N PRO A 16 -0.58 -3.45 7.50
CA PRO A 16 0.19 -2.33 8.02
C PRO A 16 1.69 -2.49 7.75
N GLY A 17 2.34 -1.41 7.35
CA GLY A 17 3.75 -1.37 6.98
C GLY A 17 4.00 -1.40 5.47
N MET A 18 3.08 -1.92 4.66
CA MET A 18 3.23 -1.94 3.20
C MET A 18 3.25 -0.52 2.60
N LEU A 19 4.07 -0.34 1.57
CA LEU A 19 4.12 0.87 0.76
C LEU A 19 3.09 0.81 -0.36
N VAL A 20 2.22 1.80 -0.38
CA VAL A 20 1.06 1.91 -1.28
C VAL A 20 1.27 3.10 -2.21
N LYS A 21 0.95 2.94 -3.49
CA LYS A 21 0.85 4.04 -4.44
C LYS A 21 -0.63 4.44 -4.55
N TYR A 22 -0.94 5.67 -4.19
CA TYR A 22 -2.31 6.18 -4.22
C TYR A 22 -2.30 7.59 -4.80
N GLN A 23 -3.10 7.82 -5.85
CA GLN A 23 -3.17 9.11 -6.55
C GLN A 23 -1.79 9.67 -6.96
N GLY A 24 -0.88 8.79 -7.39
CA GLY A 24 0.47 9.17 -7.82
C GLY A 24 1.45 9.47 -6.68
N ARG A 25 1.05 9.30 -5.42
CA ARG A 25 1.92 9.49 -4.23
C ARG A 25 2.16 8.19 -3.49
N THR A 26 3.25 8.15 -2.73
CA THR A 26 3.62 7.03 -1.87
C THR A 26 3.09 7.24 -0.47
N TYR A 27 2.39 6.23 0.06
CA TYR A 27 1.92 6.18 1.43
C TYR A 27 2.36 4.89 2.11
N ARG A 28 2.39 4.90 3.44
CA ARG A 28 2.48 3.68 4.25
C ARG A 28 1.09 3.29 4.73
N ALA A 29 0.74 2.02 4.62
CA ALA A 29 -0.46 1.48 5.25
C ALA A 29 -0.28 1.48 6.78
N SER A 30 -1.19 2.11 7.51
CA SER A 30 -1.17 2.13 8.99
C SER A 30 -2.16 1.16 9.62
N ALA A 31 -3.32 0.95 8.99
CA ALA A 31 -4.35 0.04 9.47
C ALA A 31 -5.24 -0.41 8.32
N ASN A 32 -5.61 -1.68 8.31
CA ASN A 32 -6.62 -2.22 7.42
C ASN A 32 -7.72 -2.87 8.25
N VAL A 33 -8.89 -2.24 8.28
CA VAL A 33 -10.04 -2.66 9.09
C VAL A 33 -11.29 -2.68 8.22
N GLY A 34 -12.40 -3.23 8.72
CA GLY A 34 -13.66 -3.27 7.96
C GLY A 34 -14.13 -1.90 7.45
N LYS A 35 -13.79 -0.81 8.16
CA LYS A 35 -14.10 0.57 7.73
C LYS A 35 -13.25 1.03 6.54
N GLY A 36 -12.09 0.44 6.27
CA GLY A 36 -11.21 0.79 5.14
C GLY A 36 -9.74 0.67 5.46
N LEU A 37 -8.91 1.04 4.48
CA LEU A 37 -7.46 1.08 4.56
C LEU A 37 -7.01 2.51 4.88
N TYR A 38 -6.30 2.67 5.98
CA TYR A 38 -5.71 3.92 6.41
C TYR A 38 -4.29 4.03 5.88
N LEU A 39 -4.00 5.15 5.23
CA LEU A 39 -2.74 5.48 4.59
C LEU A 39 -2.19 6.75 5.24
N PHE A 40 -0.86 6.82 5.39
CA PHE A 40 -0.22 8.02 5.93
C PHE A 40 1.14 8.29 5.29
N THR A 41 1.51 9.56 5.31
CA THR A 41 2.88 10.06 5.16
C THR A 41 3.25 10.86 6.40
N LEU A 42 4.40 11.53 6.39
CA LEU A 42 4.77 12.48 7.45
C LEU A 42 3.82 13.69 7.52
N PHE A 43 3.15 14.05 6.42
CA PHE A 43 2.38 15.28 6.29
C PHE A 43 0.86 15.07 6.21
N GLU A 44 0.43 13.86 5.85
CA GLU A 44 -0.98 13.58 5.56
C GLU A 44 -1.41 12.20 6.05
N ARG A 45 -2.71 12.09 6.35
CA ARG A 45 -3.40 10.84 6.68
C ARG A 45 -4.70 10.80 5.89
N LEU A 46 -5.00 9.66 5.28
CA LEU A 46 -6.24 9.46 4.55
C LEU A 46 -6.75 8.03 4.68
N ARG A 47 -8.00 7.84 4.28
CA ARG A 47 -8.68 6.55 4.25
C ARG A 47 -9.14 6.27 2.83
N THR A 48 -8.86 5.07 2.34
CA THR A 48 -9.42 4.55 1.09
C THR A 48 -10.29 3.32 1.36
N THR A 49 -11.35 3.19 0.58
CA THR A 49 -12.25 2.02 0.58
C THR A 49 -12.17 1.25 -0.73
N ASN A 50 -11.25 1.59 -1.63
CA ASN A 50 -11.06 0.88 -2.89
C ASN A 50 -10.77 -0.60 -2.62
N ASP A 51 -11.36 -1.48 -3.43
CA ASP A 51 -11.16 -2.92 -3.31
C ASP A 51 -9.80 -3.36 -3.87
N GLU A 52 -9.23 -2.58 -4.78
CA GLU A 52 -7.91 -2.81 -5.37
C GLU A 52 -6.93 -1.71 -4.97
N ILE A 53 -5.74 -2.12 -4.54
CA ILE A 53 -4.70 -1.24 -4.00
C ILE A 53 -3.38 -1.51 -4.73
N GLU A 54 -2.81 -0.47 -5.33
CA GLU A 54 -1.48 -0.53 -5.93
C GLU A 54 -0.41 -0.46 -4.83
N VAL A 55 0.43 -1.49 -4.73
CA VAL A 55 1.53 -1.57 -3.73
C VAL A 55 2.89 -1.64 -4.43
N TYR A 56 3.91 -1.10 -3.79
CA TYR A 56 5.28 -1.21 -4.27
C TYR A 56 5.86 -2.60 -4.01
N LEU A 57 6.77 -3.04 -4.88
CA LEU A 57 7.48 -4.31 -4.75
C LEU A 57 8.96 -4.11 -4.36
N ASN A 58 9.49 -5.03 -3.57
CA ASN A 58 10.92 -5.12 -3.26
C ASN A 58 11.66 -5.93 -4.34
N GLN A 59 12.98 -6.09 -4.19
CA GLN A 59 13.83 -6.81 -5.14
C GLN A 59 13.41 -8.28 -5.40
N HIS A 60 12.66 -8.88 -4.46
CA HIS A 60 12.14 -10.25 -4.56
C HIS A 60 10.74 -10.33 -5.18
N GLY A 61 10.17 -9.20 -5.63
CA GLY A 61 8.80 -9.15 -6.18
C GLY A 61 7.71 -9.30 -5.12
N LYS A 62 8.05 -9.10 -3.84
CA LYS A 62 7.09 -9.11 -2.73
C LYS A 62 6.72 -7.68 -2.33
N PRO A 63 5.54 -7.45 -1.74
CA PRO A 63 5.16 -6.12 -1.26
C PRO A 63 6.25 -5.51 -0.38
N ALA A 64 6.67 -4.31 -0.74
CA ALA A 64 7.67 -3.54 -0.02
C ALA A 64 7.04 -3.02 1.27
N THR A 65 7.77 -3.21 2.36
CA THR A 65 7.39 -2.74 3.70
C THR A 65 8.44 -1.77 4.22
N HIS A 66 7.99 -0.70 4.86
CA HIS A 66 8.83 0.20 5.65
C HIS A 66 8.68 -0.15 7.13
#